data_AF-A0A7S3J3H1-F1
#
_entry.id   AF-A0A7S3J3H1-F1
#
_cell.length_a   1.000
_cell.length_b   1.000
_cell.length_c   1.000
_cell.angle_alpha   90.00
_cell.angle_beta   90.00
_cell.angle_gamma   90.00
#
_symmetry.space_group_name_H-M   'P 1'
#
loop_
_entity.id
_entity.type
_entity.pdbx_description
1 polymer ?
#
loop_
_entity_poly.entity_id
_entity_poly.type
_entity_poly.pdbx_seq_one_letter_code
_entity_poly.pdbx_strand_id
1 'polypeptide(L)'
;HVEEIKGTKIIASDMVIATLMNFSKSVYSWDIKVEKFGDLIYLDKRDIEDGNDEYVSVDLESVGENSSKPPQADAEVDSKSTTALPINTALSLMKEATKIMHSVQNVCVSKDSVQEFDLKHPAQEDEDQTDLPLQGYTYMEWPFGKGRTLITRGQLHSFMKKDNDDVNYCNIYAMNQWRFTKAGWSNIDTEKTSIFSQELTDNTNRVSKWAIQSMLAGADIMKILFVARQKILKNDKHYIMSTSTISTQKFVDLI
;
A
#
# COMPACT_ATOMS: atom_id res chain seq x y z
N HIS A 1 -8.85 -36.32 -4.11
CA HIS A 1 -7.72 -36.58 -5.02
C HIS A 1 -6.72 -35.46 -4.84
N VAL A 2 -5.62 -35.71 -4.15
CA VAL A 2 -4.53 -34.73 -4.04
C VAL A 2 -3.73 -34.85 -5.31
N GLU A 3 -3.91 -33.91 -6.25
CA GLU A 3 -3.01 -33.82 -7.39
C GLU A 3 -1.58 -33.63 -6.88
N GLU A 4 -0.69 -34.49 -7.35
CA GLU A 4 0.73 -34.47 -7.02
C GLU A 4 1.28 -33.10 -7.43
N ILE A 5 1.61 -32.27 -6.43
CA ILE A 5 2.15 -30.93 -6.66
C ILE A 5 3.52 -31.09 -7.31
N LYS A 6 3.59 -30.94 -8.63
CA LYS A 6 4.86 -31.01 -9.37
C LYS A 6 5.70 -29.76 -9.04
N GLY A 7 6.77 -29.96 -8.27
CA GLY A 7 7.74 -28.92 -7.94
C GLY A 7 7.36 -28.08 -6.72
N THR A 8 8.27 -27.20 -6.29
CA THR A 8 8.07 -26.40 -5.07
C THR A 8 7.16 -25.21 -5.35
N LYS A 9 6.05 -25.07 -4.63
CA LYS A 9 5.18 -23.89 -4.69
C LYS A 9 5.47 -22.94 -3.54
N ILE A 10 5.60 -21.67 -3.85
CA ILE A 10 5.79 -20.58 -2.90
C ILE A 10 4.51 -19.77 -2.90
N ILE A 11 3.87 -19.56 -1.76
CA ILE A 11 2.59 -18.86 -1.64
C ILE A 11 2.81 -17.63 -0.76
N ALA A 12 2.37 -16.46 -1.23
CA ALA A 12 2.53 -15.20 -0.53
C ALA A 12 1.46 -14.18 -0.94
N SER A 13 1.26 -13.15 -0.12
CA SER A 13 0.54 -11.94 -0.54
C SER A 13 1.45 -11.02 -1.36
N ASP A 14 0.85 -10.20 -2.20
CA ASP A 14 1.49 -9.10 -2.92
C ASP A 14 2.31 -8.18 -2.00
N MET A 15 1.81 -7.84 -0.82
CA MET A 15 2.50 -7.01 0.17
C MET A 15 3.78 -7.67 0.71
N VAL A 16 3.75 -8.97 1.01
CA VAL A 16 4.92 -9.74 1.46
C VAL A 16 5.97 -9.78 0.36
N ILE A 17 5.57 -10.08 -0.89
CA ILE A 17 6.48 -10.10 -2.03
C ILE A 17 7.03 -8.70 -2.33
N ALA A 18 6.20 -7.66 -2.27
CA ALA A 18 6.63 -6.28 -2.47
C ALA A 18 7.65 -5.83 -1.41
N THR A 19 7.52 -6.31 -0.17
CA THR A 19 8.51 -6.06 0.89
C THR A 19 9.82 -6.79 0.60
N LEU A 20 9.76 -8.06 0.19
CA LEU A 20 10.97 -8.82 -0.20
C LEU A 20 11.67 -8.22 -1.42
N MET A 21 10.93 -7.79 -2.44
CA MET A 21 11.51 -7.20 -3.65
C MET A 21 12.11 -5.81 -3.41
N ASN A 22 11.65 -5.08 -2.38
CA ASN A 22 12.17 -3.76 -2.00
C ASN A 22 13.11 -3.79 -0.80
N PHE A 23 13.67 -4.94 -0.43
CA PHE A 23 14.53 -5.06 0.75
C PHE A 23 15.69 -4.04 0.77
N SER A 24 16.27 -3.72 -0.39
CA SER A 24 17.39 -2.79 -0.53
C SER A 24 17.00 -1.32 -0.36
N LYS A 25 15.71 -1.00 -0.45
CA LYS A 25 15.17 0.36 -0.30
C LYS A 25 14.67 0.61 1.13
N SER A 26 14.48 -0.43 1.93
CA SER A 26 13.98 -0.34 3.31
C SER A 26 15.05 0.18 4.26
N VAL A 27 14.67 1.10 5.13
CA VAL A 27 15.49 1.63 6.23
C VAL A 27 14.94 1.13 7.57
N TYR A 28 13.62 1.10 7.73
CA TYR A 28 12.99 0.56 8.92
C TYR A 28 13.04 -0.97 8.92
N SER A 29 13.13 -1.54 10.13
CA SER A 29 13.18 -2.99 10.33
C SER A 29 11.83 -3.63 10.04
N TRP A 30 11.88 -4.80 9.42
CA TRP A 30 10.75 -5.67 9.13
C TRP A 30 11.22 -7.12 9.19
N ASP A 31 10.27 -8.03 9.30
CA ASP A 31 10.51 -9.46 9.33
C ASP A 31 9.34 -10.20 8.65
N ILE A 32 9.61 -11.41 8.16
CA ILE A 32 8.67 -12.24 7.42
C ILE A 32 8.78 -13.66 7.99
N LYS A 33 7.64 -14.26 8.30
CA LYS A 33 7.50 -15.65 8.72
C LYS A 33 7.59 -16.55 7.50
N VAL A 34 8.38 -17.62 7.60
CA VAL A 34 8.55 -18.62 6.55
C VAL A 34 8.16 -19.98 7.09
N GLU A 35 7.12 -20.58 6.53
CA GLU A 35 6.63 -21.91 6.91
C GLU A 35 6.75 -22.87 5.74
N LYS A 36 7.32 -24.05 5.98
CA LYS A 36 7.55 -25.05 4.93
C LYS A 36 6.87 -26.37 5.28
N PHE A 37 6.01 -26.84 4.37
CA PHE A 37 5.30 -28.11 4.46
C PHE A 37 5.56 -28.93 3.19
N GLY A 38 6.57 -29.81 3.24
CA GLY A 38 7.00 -30.56 2.06
C GLY A 38 7.48 -29.64 0.94
N ASP A 39 6.79 -29.67 -0.20
CA ASP A 39 7.05 -28.82 -1.38
C ASP A 39 6.25 -27.50 -1.38
N LEU A 40 5.52 -27.20 -0.31
CA LEU A 40 4.86 -25.91 -0.11
C LEU A 40 5.68 -25.01 0.81
N ILE A 41 5.89 -23.78 0.40
CA ILE A 41 6.52 -22.72 1.20
C ILE A 41 5.53 -21.57 1.30
N TYR A 42 5.16 -21.18 2.52
CA TYR A 42 4.36 -20.00 2.80
C TYR A 42 5.28 -18.89 3.29
N LEU A 43 5.12 -17.71 2.70
CA LEU A 43 5.75 -16.48 3.16
C LEU A 43 4.63 -15.58 3.67
N ASP A 44 4.65 -15.29 4.96
CA ASP A 44 3.60 -14.50 5.60
C ASP A 44 4.17 -13.47 6.56
N LYS A 45 3.34 -12.49 6.93
CA LYS A 45 3.63 -11.56 8.00
C LYS A 45 3.49 -12.27 9.37
N ARG A 46 4.01 -11.66 10.43
CA ARG A 46 3.76 -12.16 11.80
C ARG A 46 2.28 -12.02 12.15
N ASP A 47 1.76 -12.98 12.87
CA ASP A 47 0.47 -12.87 13.53
C ASP A 47 0.56 -11.80 14.63
N ILE A 48 -0.50 -11.01 14.79
CA ILE A 48 -0.63 -10.11 15.94
C ILE A 48 -0.98 -10.99 17.13
N GLU A 49 -0.01 -11.32 17.96
CA GLU A 49 -0.28 -12.03 19.22
C GLU A 49 -0.98 -11.08 20.20
N ASP A 50 -1.99 -11.60 20.91
CA ASP A 50 -2.75 -10.86 21.93
C ASP A 50 -1.82 -10.20 22.95
N GLY A 51 -1.59 -8.89 22.82
CA GLY A 51 -0.96 -8.06 23.85
C GLY A 51 0.36 -7.37 23.48
N ASN A 52 0.96 -7.59 22.31
CA ASN A 52 2.11 -6.81 21.85
C ASN A 52 1.99 -6.41 20.37
N ASP A 53 2.16 -5.12 20.12
CA ASP A 53 2.08 -4.45 18.82
C ASP A 53 0.75 -4.59 18.08
N GLU A 54 -0.16 -3.62 18.30
CA GLU A 54 -1.43 -3.43 17.55
C GLU A 54 -1.24 -3.41 16.01
N TYR A 55 -0.01 -3.36 15.50
CA TYR A 55 0.30 -3.29 14.07
C TYR A 55 1.53 -4.13 13.73
N VAL A 56 1.43 -4.93 12.66
CA VAL A 56 2.59 -5.58 12.04
C VAL A 56 3.32 -4.57 11.17
N SER A 57 4.64 -4.45 11.30
CA SER A 57 5.43 -3.42 10.59
C SER A 57 5.27 -3.48 9.06
N VAL A 58 5.02 -4.67 8.52
CA VAL A 58 4.79 -4.90 7.09
C VAL A 58 3.45 -4.31 6.61
N ASP A 59 2.44 -4.22 7.48
CA ASP A 59 1.11 -3.65 7.17
C ASP A 59 1.09 -2.11 7.22
N LEU A 60 2.15 -1.51 7.80
CA LEU A 60 2.21 -0.07 8.01
C LEU A 60 2.81 0.66 6.80
N GLU A 61 2.15 1.75 6.43
CA GLU A 61 2.61 2.65 5.37
C GLU A 61 3.71 3.59 5.88
N SER A 62 4.97 3.35 5.51
CA SER A 62 6.10 4.21 5.90
C SER A 62 5.95 5.65 5.41
N VAL A 63 6.45 6.62 6.17
CA VAL A 63 6.38 8.05 5.81
C VAL A 63 7.75 8.69 5.95
N GLY A 64 8.26 9.26 4.87
CA GLY A 64 9.55 9.96 4.83
C GLY A 64 10.75 9.08 5.16
N GLU A 65 10.62 7.75 5.06
CA GLU A 65 11.64 6.77 5.43
C GLU A 65 12.97 6.97 4.69
N ASN A 66 12.90 7.35 3.41
CA ASN A 66 14.05 7.56 2.55
C ASN A 66 14.44 9.04 2.43
N SER A 67 13.82 9.92 3.22
CA SER A 67 14.14 11.34 3.23
C SER A 67 15.53 11.58 3.83
N SER A 68 16.17 12.70 3.46
CA SER A 68 17.44 13.13 4.07
C SER A 68 17.34 13.40 5.57
N LYS A 69 16.12 13.67 6.07
CA LYS A 69 15.78 13.83 7.48
C LYS A 69 14.54 12.99 7.78
N PRO A 70 14.69 11.68 7.98
CA PRO A 70 13.56 10.80 8.26
C PRO A 70 12.93 11.14 9.63
N PRO A 71 11.62 10.87 9.82
CA PRO A 71 10.98 11.03 11.12
C PRO A 71 11.72 10.24 12.20
N GLN A 72 11.90 10.85 13.37
CA GLN A 72 12.55 10.19 14.50
C GLN A 72 11.58 9.23 15.20
N ALA A 73 12.12 8.18 15.82
CA ALA A 73 11.34 7.23 16.61
C ALA A 73 10.76 7.91 17.86
N ASP A 74 11.59 8.72 18.54
CA ASP A 74 11.21 9.48 19.72
C ASP A 74 11.05 10.96 19.37
N ALA A 75 9.97 11.57 19.89
CA ALA A 75 9.82 13.01 19.81
C ALA A 75 10.58 13.66 20.97
N GLU A 76 11.72 14.31 20.70
CA GLU A 76 12.16 15.38 21.58
C GLU A 76 11.12 16.50 21.48
N VAL A 77 10.21 16.56 22.46
CA VAL A 77 9.10 17.52 22.46
C VAL A 77 9.64 18.92 22.71
N ASP A 78 10.09 19.59 21.65
CA ASP A 78 10.26 21.03 21.68
C ASP A 78 8.89 21.67 21.47
N SER A 79 8.30 22.16 22.57
CA SER A 79 7.04 22.90 22.60
C SER A 79 6.96 24.12 21.65
N LYS A 80 8.08 24.57 21.06
CA LYS A 80 8.13 25.64 20.05
C LYS A 80 8.24 25.14 18.61
N SER A 81 8.43 23.84 18.41
CA SER A 81 8.59 23.24 17.09
C SER A 81 7.26 22.73 16.53
N THR A 82 6.93 23.14 15.30
CA THR A 82 5.78 22.61 14.56
C THR A 82 6.06 21.24 13.94
N THR A 83 7.30 20.76 13.98
CA THR A 83 7.74 19.48 13.41
C THR A 83 8.00 18.41 14.46
N ALA A 84 8.47 18.77 15.66
CA ALA A 84 8.79 17.85 16.75
C ALA A 84 7.60 17.63 17.70
N LEU A 85 6.50 17.12 17.16
CA LEU A 85 5.30 16.75 17.93
C LEU A 85 5.22 15.23 18.09
N PRO A 86 4.63 14.70 19.17
CA PRO A 86 4.40 13.25 19.34
C PRO A 86 3.67 12.61 18.15
N ILE A 87 2.74 13.35 17.51
CA ILE A 87 2.01 12.91 16.31
C ILE A 87 2.89 12.78 15.06
N ASN A 88 4.12 13.27 15.10
CA ASN A 88 5.09 13.24 14.00
C ASN A 88 6.24 12.25 14.26
N THR A 89 6.14 11.40 15.28
CA THR A 89 7.01 10.22 15.42
C THR A 89 6.81 9.27 14.24
N ALA A 90 7.85 8.52 13.88
CA ALA A 90 7.79 7.58 12.75
C ALA A 90 6.56 6.65 12.84
N LEU A 91 6.33 6.03 14.00
CA LEU A 91 5.20 5.13 14.21
C LEU A 91 3.84 5.85 14.10
N SER A 92 3.70 7.05 14.67
CA SER A 92 2.44 7.79 14.60
C SER A 92 2.08 8.20 13.18
N LEU A 93 3.09 8.60 12.40
CA LEU A 93 2.91 8.93 10.97
C LEU A 93 2.55 7.70 10.14
N MET A 94 3.16 6.55 10.45
CA MET A 94 2.83 5.29 9.79
C MET A 94 1.38 4.87 10.05
N LYS A 95 0.93 4.94 11.30
CA LYS A 95 -0.47 4.67 11.66
C LYS A 95 -1.43 5.62 10.96
N GLU A 96 -1.11 6.91 10.92
CA GLU A 96 -1.92 7.91 10.21
C GLU A 96 -1.98 7.64 8.71
N ALA A 97 -0.84 7.40 8.06
CA ALA A 97 -0.77 7.13 6.63
C ALA A 97 -1.57 5.88 6.22
N THR A 98 -1.52 4.84 7.05
CA THR A 98 -2.29 3.60 6.86
C THR A 98 -3.79 3.88 6.98
N LYS A 99 -4.21 4.66 7.98
CA LYS A 99 -5.62 5.08 8.12
C LYS A 99 -6.10 5.92 6.94
N ILE A 100 -5.27 6.83 6.44
CA ILE A 100 -5.56 7.62 5.23
C ILE A 100 -5.74 6.68 4.03
N MET A 101 -4.85 5.69 3.87
CA MET A 101 -4.91 4.71 2.78
C MET A 101 -6.25 3.97 2.75
N HIS A 102 -6.65 3.36 3.87
CA HIS A 102 -7.94 2.69 3.98
C HIS A 102 -9.12 3.63 3.73
N SER A 103 -9.02 4.88 4.20
CA SER A 103 -10.09 5.87 4.01
C SER A 103 -10.26 6.25 2.54
N VAL A 104 -9.16 6.50 1.82
CA VAL A 104 -9.25 6.90 0.40
C VAL A 104 -9.73 5.75 -0.49
N GLN A 105 -9.34 4.51 -0.19
CA GLN A 105 -9.79 3.34 -0.93
C GLN A 105 -11.31 3.14 -0.81
N ASN A 106 -11.89 3.49 0.33
CA ASN A 106 -13.34 3.39 0.55
C ASN A 106 -14.12 4.62 0.04
N VAL A 107 -13.58 5.83 0.20
CA VAL A 107 -14.30 7.08 -0.14
C VAL A 107 -14.21 7.40 -1.63
N CYS A 108 -13.14 6.98 -2.32
CA CYS A 108 -12.93 7.31 -3.73
C CYS A 108 -13.52 6.30 -4.71
N VAL A 109 -14.23 5.28 -4.22
CA VAL A 109 -14.85 4.23 -5.04
C VAL A 109 -16.37 4.35 -4.92
N SER A 110 -17.06 4.23 -6.07
CA SER A 110 -18.52 4.20 -6.09
C SER A 110 -19.03 2.86 -5.57
N LYS A 111 -20.03 2.90 -4.70
CA LYS A 111 -20.70 1.69 -4.19
C LYS A 111 -21.86 1.23 -5.07
N ASP A 112 -22.23 2.02 -6.08
CA ASP A 112 -23.39 1.76 -6.94
C ASP A 112 -23.04 0.87 -8.15
N SER A 113 -21.75 0.74 -8.48
CA SER A 113 -21.26 -0.03 -9.63
C SER A 113 -20.20 -1.01 -9.17
N VAL A 114 -20.64 -2.17 -8.70
CA VAL A 114 -19.77 -3.28 -8.27
C VAL A 114 -19.55 -4.24 -9.43
N GLN A 115 -18.32 -4.69 -9.60
CA GLN A 115 -17.98 -5.78 -10.51
C GLN A 115 -17.73 -7.03 -9.67
N GLU A 116 -18.59 -8.04 -9.84
CA GLU A 116 -18.44 -9.34 -9.17
C GLU A 116 -17.42 -10.20 -9.91
N PHE A 117 -16.65 -10.96 -9.12
CA PHE A 117 -15.70 -11.96 -9.62
C PHE A 117 -16.33 -13.34 -9.42
N ASP A 118 -15.75 -14.37 -10.08
CA ASP A 118 -16.29 -15.74 -10.05
C ASP A 118 -16.37 -16.34 -8.63
N LEU A 119 -15.53 -15.87 -7.72
CA LEU A 119 -15.44 -16.33 -6.34
C LEU A 119 -15.82 -15.22 -5.36
N LYS A 120 -16.44 -15.62 -4.24
CA LYS A 120 -16.73 -14.75 -3.11
C LYS A 120 -15.45 -14.25 -2.44
N HIS A 121 -15.58 -13.19 -1.65
CA HIS A 121 -14.47 -12.62 -0.90
C HIS A 121 -13.83 -13.70 0.00
N PRO A 122 -12.49 -13.82 0.07
CA PRO A 122 -11.82 -14.93 0.77
C PRO A 122 -12.06 -14.96 2.28
N ALA A 123 -12.40 -13.82 2.88
CA ALA A 123 -12.77 -13.69 4.29
C ALA A 123 -14.29 -13.70 4.53
N GLN A 124 -15.10 -14.00 3.50
CA GLN A 124 -16.55 -14.11 3.67
C GLN A 124 -16.89 -15.46 4.31
N GLU A 125 -17.43 -15.41 5.53
CA GLU A 125 -17.87 -16.59 6.27
C GLU A 125 -19.36 -16.87 6.04
N ASP A 126 -20.16 -15.81 5.92
CA ASP A 126 -21.62 -15.89 5.75
C ASP A 126 -22.08 -15.26 4.42
N GLU A 127 -23.19 -15.75 3.85
CA GLU A 127 -23.72 -15.22 2.59
C GLU A 127 -24.22 -13.76 2.70
N ASP A 128 -24.73 -13.38 3.87
CA ASP A 128 -25.29 -12.06 4.17
C ASP A 128 -24.26 -11.07 4.74
N GLN A 129 -22.97 -11.45 4.76
CA GLN A 129 -21.92 -10.59 5.30
C GLN A 129 -21.68 -9.37 4.41
N THR A 130 -21.91 -8.16 4.96
CA THR A 130 -21.86 -6.89 4.21
C THR A 130 -20.80 -5.91 4.73
N ASP A 131 -20.09 -6.26 5.80
CA ASP A 131 -19.07 -5.43 6.45
C ASP A 131 -17.66 -5.59 5.85
N LEU A 132 -17.53 -6.40 4.79
CA LEU A 132 -16.27 -6.60 4.09
C LEU A 132 -15.90 -5.39 3.21
N PRO A 133 -14.61 -5.07 3.09
CA PRO A 133 -14.16 -4.01 2.20
C PRO A 133 -14.46 -4.37 0.74
N LEU A 134 -14.87 -3.37 -0.04
CA LEU A 134 -15.16 -3.54 -1.46
C LEU A 134 -13.84 -3.62 -2.24
N GLN A 135 -13.25 -4.81 -2.29
CA GLN A 135 -11.97 -5.09 -2.95
C GLN A 135 -12.04 -6.38 -3.76
N GLY A 136 -11.37 -6.39 -4.91
CA GLY A 136 -11.13 -7.60 -5.71
C GLY A 136 -9.83 -8.27 -5.30
N TYR A 137 -9.77 -9.59 -5.40
CA TYR A 137 -8.55 -10.37 -5.17
C TYR A 137 -8.18 -11.15 -6.41
N THR A 138 -6.91 -11.13 -6.77
CA THR A 138 -6.36 -11.90 -7.88
C THR A 138 -5.36 -12.91 -7.35
N TYR A 139 -5.33 -14.10 -7.94
CA TYR A 139 -4.35 -15.13 -7.63
C TYR A 139 -3.58 -15.43 -8.91
N MET A 140 -2.30 -15.07 -8.94
CA MET A 140 -1.45 -15.25 -10.11
C MET A 140 -0.34 -16.24 -9.86
N GLU A 141 -0.08 -17.09 -10.85
CA GLU A 141 1.04 -18.01 -10.86
C GLU A 141 2.19 -17.44 -11.71
N TRP A 142 3.38 -17.43 -11.12
CA TRP A 142 4.61 -16.95 -11.74
C TRP A 142 5.63 -18.08 -11.76
N PRO A 143 6.12 -18.50 -12.94
CA PRO A 143 7.18 -19.49 -13.02
C PRO A 143 8.46 -18.90 -12.40
N PHE A 144 8.95 -19.54 -11.34
CA PHE A 144 10.12 -19.12 -10.59
C PHE A 144 11.18 -20.21 -10.78
N GLY A 145 12.25 -19.92 -11.54
CA GLY A 145 13.14 -20.94 -12.13
C GLY A 145 13.55 -22.14 -11.24
N LYS A 146 13.98 -23.23 -11.89
CA LYS A 146 14.30 -24.54 -11.27
C LYS A 146 13.06 -25.30 -10.77
N GLY A 147 11.98 -25.29 -11.54
CA GLY A 147 10.77 -26.06 -11.25
C GLY A 147 10.02 -25.56 -10.02
N ARG A 148 10.08 -24.25 -9.73
CA ARG A 148 9.32 -23.62 -8.65
C ARG A 148 8.25 -22.71 -9.25
N THR A 149 7.18 -22.50 -8.49
CA THR A 149 6.11 -21.59 -8.88
C THR A 149 5.82 -20.67 -7.72
N LEU A 150 5.83 -19.36 -7.95
CA LEU A 150 5.35 -18.38 -7.00
C LEU A 150 3.87 -18.13 -7.27
N ILE A 151 3.04 -18.24 -6.25
CA ILE A 151 1.62 -17.92 -6.28
C ILE A 151 1.42 -16.69 -5.41
N THR A 152 0.95 -15.61 -6.01
CA THR A 152 0.71 -14.34 -5.31
C THR A 152 -0.77 -14.05 -5.23
N ARG A 153 -1.25 -13.68 -4.03
CA ARG A 153 -2.55 -13.02 -3.87
C ARG A 153 -2.37 -11.51 -3.98
N GLY A 154 -2.90 -10.90 -5.04
CA GLY A 154 -2.94 -9.46 -5.24
C GLY A 154 -4.29 -8.84 -4.87
N GLN A 155 -4.29 -7.53 -4.60
CA GLN A 155 -5.49 -6.75 -4.32
C GLN A 155 -5.79 -5.73 -5.44
N LEU A 156 -7.05 -5.67 -5.84
CA LEU A 156 -7.60 -4.67 -6.77
C LEU A 156 -8.57 -3.75 -6.02
N HIS A 157 -8.28 -2.45 -6.02
CA HIS A 157 -9.07 -1.48 -5.25
C HIS A 157 -10.32 -0.99 -5.98
N SER A 158 -10.26 -0.91 -7.32
CA SER A 158 -11.33 -0.34 -8.14
C SER A 158 -11.19 -0.71 -9.61
N PHE A 159 -12.15 -0.30 -10.44
CA PHE A 159 -12.06 -0.39 -11.89
C PHE A 159 -12.63 0.88 -12.54
N MET A 160 -12.23 1.12 -13.80
CA MET A 160 -12.79 2.18 -14.64
C MET A 160 -13.30 1.57 -15.94
N LYS A 161 -14.57 1.82 -16.26
CA LYS A 161 -15.19 1.38 -17.52
C LYS A 161 -14.59 2.13 -18.70
N LYS A 162 -14.28 1.41 -19.78
CA LYS A 162 -13.93 1.97 -21.09
C LYS A 162 -15.20 2.11 -21.93
N ASP A 163 -15.08 2.83 -23.04
CA ASP A 163 -16.19 3.03 -24.00
C ASP A 163 -16.66 1.71 -24.65
N ASN A 164 -15.83 0.66 -24.63
CA ASN A 164 -16.08 -0.64 -25.28
C ASN A 164 -16.61 -1.73 -24.30
N ASP A 165 -17.21 -1.35 -23.18
CA ASP A 165 -17.61 -2.26 -22.07
C ASP A 165 -16.47 -3.02 -21.35
N ASP A 166 -15.25 -2.96 -21.86
CA ASP A 166 -14.05 -3.41 -21.15
C ASP A 166 -13.76 -2.54 -19.92
N VAL A 167 -13.07 -3.11 -18.94
CA VAL A 167 -12.62 -2.38 -17.75
C VAL A 167 -11.10 -2.21 -17.75
N ASN A 168 -10.62 -1.15 -17.10
CA ASN A 168 -9.26 -1.06 -16.58
C ASN A 168 -9.31 -1.26 -15.08
N TYR A 169 -8.55 -2.21 -14.55
CA TYR A 169 -8.41 -2.36 -13.11
C TYR A 169 -7.48 -1.27 -12.56
N CYS A 170 -7.80 -0.77 -11.37
CA CYS A 170 -7.17 0.43 -10.83
C CYS A 170 -6.89 0.30 -9.33
N ASN A 171 -5.63 0.53 -8.95
CA ASN A 171 -5.22 0.62 -7.56
C ASN A 171 -5.03 2.06 -7.11
N ILE A 172 -5.68 2.39 -6.00
CA ILE A 172 -5.70 3.72 -5.39
C ILE A 172 -4.70 3.79 -4.25
N TYR A 173 -3.83 4.79 -4.27
CA TYR A 173 -2.84 5.09 -3.22
C TYR A 173 -2.86 6.57 -2.83
N ALA A 174 -2.34 6.90 -1.64
CA ALA A 174 -2.28 8.28 -1.15
C ALA A 174 -0.88 8.68 -0.64
N MET A 175 -0.37 9.77 -1.19
CA MET A 175 0.74 10.54 -0.64
C MET A 175 0.19 11.54 0.37
N ASN A 176 0.74 11.57 1.59
CA ASN A 176 0.22 12.38 2.68
C ASN A 176 1.22 13.45 3.17
N GLN A 177 0.77 14.71 3.22
CA GLN A 177 1.52 15.80 3.81
C GLN A 177 1.39 15.78 5.34
N TRP A 178 2.54 15.70 6.02
CA TRP A 178 2.61 15.75 7.48
C TRP A 178 3.47 16.90 8.03
N ARG A 179 4.37 17.48 7.21
CA ARG A 179 5.26 18.59 7.60
C ARG A 179 4.97 19.87 6.81
N PHE A 180 4.96 21.01 7.50
CA PHE A 180 4.75 22.34 6.90
C PHE A 180 5.90 22.77 5.99
N THR A 181 7.13 22.34 6.30
CA THR A 181 8.34 22.74 5.56
C THR A 181 8.46 22.10 4.18
N LYS A 182 7.57 21.18 3.80
CA LYS A 182 7.56 20.61 2.46
C LYS A 182 6.92 21.63 1.52
N ALA A 183 7.77 22.42 0.88
CA ALA A 183 7.37 23.48 -0.05
C ALA A 183 6.42 22.95 -1.15
N GLY A 184 5.56 23.82 -1.64
CA GLY A 184 4.72 23.57 -2.82
C GLY A 184 3.36 22.95 -2.54
N TRP A 185 3.17 22.22 -1.45
CA TRP A 185 1.86 21.60 -1.14
C TRP A 185 0.71 22.62 -1.02
N SER A 186 0.99 23.85 -0.58
CA SER A 186 0.00 24.94 -0.57
C SER A 186 -0.43 25.40 -1.97
N ASN A 187 0.41 25.17 -2.98
CA ASN A 187 0.21 25.56 -4.38
C ASN A 187 0.25 24.31 -5.27
N ILE A 188 -0.46 23.25 -4.87
CA ILE A 188 -0.35 21.93 -5.50
C ILE A 188 -0.59 21.96 -7.01
N ASP A 189 -1.45 22.84 -7.50
CA ASP A 189 -1.76 22.92 -8.93
C ASP A 189 -0.56 23.37 -9.78
N THR A 190 0.31 24.23 -9.24
CA THR A 190 1.50 24.73 -9.93
C THR A 190 2.72 23.84 -9.66
N GLU A 191 2.84 23.31 -8.44
CA GLU A 191 4.04 22.59 -8.00
C GLU A 191 3.88 21.07 -7.98
N LYS A 192 2.79 20.53 -8.52
CA LYS A 192 2.44 19.10 -8.48
C LYS A 192 3.59 18.17 -8.88
N THR A 193 4.27 18.49 -9.98
CA THR A 193 5.39 17.69 -10.50
C THR A 193 6.58 17.68 -9.55
N SER A 194 6.88 18.83 -8.94
CA SER A 194 7.95 18.98 -7.94
C SER A 194 7.61 18.18 -6.68
N ILE A 195 6.38 18.33 -6.18
CA ILE A 195 5.88 17.58 -5.02
C ILE A 195 5.97 16.08 -5.30
N PHE A 196 5.45 15.63 -6.45
CA PHE A 196 5.46 14.22 -6.82
C PHE A 196 6.88 13.65 -6.87
N SER A 197 7.82 14.35 -7.51
CA SER A 197 9.24 13.95 -7.58
C SER A 197 9.88 13.86 -6.18
N GLN A 198 9.56 14.81 -5.30
CA GLN A 198 10.04 14.79 -3.92
C GLN A 198 9.42 13.64 -3.12
N GLU A 199 8.14 13.31 -3.31
CA GLU A 199 7.50 12.17 -2.65
C GLU A 199 8.08 10.83 -3.12
N LEU A 200 8.42 10.70 -4.41
CA LEU A 200 9.11 9.51 -4.94
C LEU A 200 10.49 9.31 -4.29
N THR A 201 11.20 10.41 -4.02
CA THR A 201 12.52 10.38 -3.37
C THR A 201 12.41 10.13 -1.86
N ASP A 202 11.54 10.86 -1.16
CA ASP A 202 11.40 10.76 0.30
C ASP A 202 10.77 9.43 0.75
N ASN A 203 10.02 8.74 -0.11
CA ASN A 203 9.28 7.52 0.21
C ASN A 203 9.54 6.41 -0.80
N THR A 204 10.76 6.32 -1.37
CA THR A 204 11.10 5.36 -2.43
C THR A 204 10.70 3.93 -2.09
N ASN A 205 10.92 3.46 -0.85
CA ASN A 205 10.50 2.13 -0.40
C ASN A 205 8.97 1.94 -0.54
N ARG A 206 8.21 2.87 0.04
CA ARG A 206 6.74 2.85 0.04
C ARG A 206 6.15 2.85 -1.36
N VAL A 207 6.56 3.80 -2.20
CA VAL A 207 6.02 3.93 -3.56
C VAL A 207 6.42 2.76 -4.45
N SER A 208 7.61 2.19 -4.22
CA SER A 208 8.02 0.97 -4.92
C SER A 208 7.18 -0.23 -4.52
N LYS A 209 6.74 -0.33 -3.26
CA LYS A 209 5.84 -1.40 -2.84
C LYS A 209 4.48 -1.28 -3.54
N TRP A 210 3.94 -0.07 -3.65
CA TRP A 210 2.68 0.17 -4.38
C TRP A 210 2.75 -0.24 -5.85
N ALA A 211 3.86 0.07 -6.52
CA ALA A 211 4.08 -0.33 -7.91
C ALA A 211 4.09 -1.85 -8.07
N ILE A 212 4.85 -2.54 -7.21
CA ILE A 212 4.96 -4.00 -7.24
C ILE A 212 3.61 -4.65 -6.91
N GLN A 213 2.89 -4.17 -5.88
CA GLN A 213 1.55 -4.67 -5.55
C GLN A 213 0.59 -4.50 -6.72
N SER A 214 0.59 -3.34 -7.38
CA SER A 214 -0.25 -3.08 -8.54
C SER A 214 0.08 -3.99 -9.72
N MET A 215 1.36 -4.24 -9.98
CA MET A 215 1.80 -5.21 -10.99
C MET A 215 1.37 -6.64 -10.65
N LEU A 216 1.62 -7.08 -9.41
CA LEU A 216 1.30 -8.42 -8.93
C LEU A 216 -0.20 -8.68 -8.83
N ALA A 217 -1.01 -7.63 -8.71
CA ALA A 217 -2.47 -7.71 -8.74
C ALA A 217 -3.07 -7.64 -10.15
N GLY A 218 -2.29 -7.16 -11.14
CA GLY A 218 -2.75 -7.00 -12.52
C GLY A 218 -3.55 -5.72 -12.73
N ALA A 219 -3.29 -4.68 -11.93
CA ALA A 219 -3.92 -3.38 -12.11
C ALA A 219 -3.30 -2.65 -13.32
N ASP A 220 -4.14 -2.18 -14.24
CA ASP A 220 -3.71 -1.40 -15.40
C ASP A 220 -3.26 0.02 -15.02
N ILE A 221 -3.91 0.58 -14.00
CA ILE A 221 -3.81 1.98 -13.63
C ILE A 221 -3.53 2.13 -12.14
N MET A 222 -2.67 3.08 -11.81
CA MET A 222 -2.48 3.57 -10.45
C MET A 222 -3.07 4.98 -10.34
N LYS A 223 -3.93 5.17 -9.34
CA LYS A 223 -4.48 6.48 -8.98
C LYS A 223 -3.83 6.97 -7.70
N ILE A 224 -3.03 8.02 -7.79
CA ILE A 224 -2.29 8.60 -6.68
C ILE A 224 -2.99 9.86 -6.20
N LEU A 225 -3.39 9.88 -4.93
CA LEU A 225 -4.01 11.02 -4.30
C LEU A 225 -2.98 11.79 -3.48
N PHE A 226 -3.12 13.12 -3.48
CA PHE A 226 -2.34 14.01 -2.64
C PHE A 226 -3.25 14.48 -1.50
N VAL A 227 -2.95 14.04 -0.28
CA VAL A 227 -3.77 14.25 0.90
C VAL A 227 -3.01 15.12 1.90
N ALA A 228 -3.67 16.11 2.48
CA ALA A 228 -3.08 16.96 3.50
C ALA A 228 -3.96 17.01 4.75
N ARG A 229 -3.33 17.22 5.92
CA ARG A 229 -4.04 17.50 7.17
C ARG A 229 -4.76 18.84 7.07
N GLN A 230 -6.01 18.91 7.53
CA GLN A 230 -6.78 20.17 7.60
C GLN A 230 -6.07 21.21 8.48
N LYS A 231 -5.48 20.76 9.59
CA LYS A 231 -4.62 21.56 10.46
C LYS A 231 -3.34 20.79 10.66
N ILE A 232 -2.19 21.36 10.32
CA ILE A 232 -0.92 20.60 10.33
C ILE A 232 -0.58 20.00 11.70
N LEU A 233 -1.00 20.65 12.80
CA LEU A 233 -0.78 20.23 14.18
C LEU A 233 -1.79 19.17 14.67
N LYS A 234 -2.74 18.74 13.82
CA LYS A 234 -3.73 17.72 14.15
C LYS A 234 -3.85 16.69 13.02
N ASN A 235 -3.86 15.42 13.38
CA ASN A 235 -3.96 14.30 12.43
C ASN A 235 -5.36 13.66 12.41
N ASP A 236 -6.39 14.38 12.83
CA ASP A 236 -7.77 13.89 12.93
C ASP A 236 -8.60 14.14 11.66
N LYS A 237 -8.22 15.14 10.87
CA LYS A 237 -8.96 15.56 9.67
C LYS A 237 -8.02 15.79 8.50
N HIS A 238 -8.41 15.28 7.35
CA HIS A 238 -7.64 15.39 6.11
C HIS A 238 -8.54 15.82 4.96
N TYR A 239 -7.94 16.40 3.93
CA TYR A 239 -8.61 16.73 2.68
C TYR A 239 -7.76 16.28 1.50
N ILE A 240 -8.44 15.83 0.44
CA ILE A 240 -7.81 15.46 -0.83
C ILE A 240 -7.58 16.75 -1.62
N MET A 241 -6.33 17.04 -1.93
CA MET A 241 -5.93 18.27 -2.63
C MET A 241 -5.95 18.09 -4.15
N SER A 242 -5.42 16.97 -4.62
CA SER A 242 -5.32 16.66 -6.04
C SER A 242 -5.25 15.15 -6.24
N THR A 243 -5.48 14.71 -7.47
CA THR A 243 -5.34 13.31 -7.88
C THR A 243 -4.53 13.22 -9.16
N SER A 244 -3.73 12.16 -9.31
CA SER A 244 -2.99 11.83 -10.51
C SER A 244 -3.34 10.42 -10.95
N THR A 245 -3.53 10.25 -12.25
CA THR A 245 -3.75 8.93 -12.85
C THR A 245 -2.56 8.61 -13.73
N ILE A 246 -1.96 7.45 -13.55
CA ILE A 246 -0.81 6.97 -14.33
C ILE A 246 -1.00 5.48 -14.60
N SER A 247 -0.58 4.98 -15.77
CA SER A 247 -0.59 3.53 -15.98
C SER A 247 0.44 2.87 -15.09
N THR A 248 0.14 1.66 -14.60
CA THR A 248 1.03 0.93 -13.68
C THR A 248 2.42 0.76 -14.29
N GLN A 249 2.52 0.39 -15.57
CA GLN A 249 3.80 0.26 -16.27
C GLN A 249 4.61 1.57 -16.28
N LYS A 250 3.97 2.71 -16.58
CA LYS A 250 4.67 4.01 -16.60
C LYS A 250 5.14 4.42 -15.21
N PHE A 251 4.40 4.06 -14.17
CA PHE A 251 4.82 4.34 -12.80
C PHE A 251 6.01 3.46 -12.40
N VAL A 252 6.02 2.18 -12.80
CA VAL A 252 7.15 1.27 -12.60
C VAL A 252 8.41 1.77 -13.30
N ASP A 253 8.28 2.25 -14.54
CA ASP A 253 9.42 2.80 -15.30
C ASP A 253 9.99 4.11 -14.70
N LEU A 254 9.24 4.74 -13.79
CA LEU A 254 9.62 6.01 -13.15
C LEU A 254 10.46 5.84 -11.87
N ILE A 255 10.43 4.65 -11.23
CA ILE A 255 10.96 4.40 -9.87
C ILE A 255 12.08 3.34 -9.83
#